data_AF-A0A8H5JB56-F1
#
_entry.id   AF-A0A8H5JB56-F1
#
_cell.length_a   1.000
_cell.length_b   1.000
_cell.length_c   1.000
_cell.angle_alpha   90.00
_cell.angle_beta   90.00
_cell.angle_gamma   90.00
#
_symmetry.space_group_name_H-M   'P 1'
#
loop_
_entity.id
_entity.type
_entity.pdbx_description
1 polymer ?
#
loop_
_entity_poly.entity_id
_entity_poly.type
_entity_poly.pdbx_seq_one_letter_code
_entity_poly.pdbx_strand_id
1 'polypeptide(L)'
;MQSSSPQEQEQLEELCRHFYYARNPETRMSPRKKASLEKSIQKYLAKYEVKFLDDDQTLRISVPLDVIKKDVTEVIQSMMDIAKAFKNAGLLTYFHDDTIRNTEKLIKISQIRISGLEKRNADTTLQKQNLELGEELLSIHKDAMEREKRIREEWKS
;
A
#
# COMPACT_ATOMS: atom_id res chain seq x y z
N MET A 1 -20.01 11.53 -11.40
CA MET A 1 -19.23 11.34 -10.16
C MET A 1 -18.50 12.64 -9.88
N GLN A 2 -18.93 13.43 -8.89
CA GLN A 2 -18.16 14.59 -8.46
C GLN A 2 -17.32 14.21 -7.24
N SER A 3 -16.01 14.40 -7.40
CA SER A 3 -14.93 13.85 -6.60
C SER A 3 -14.82 14.52 -5.23
N SER A 4 -13.97 13.94 -4.36
CA SER A 4 -13.47 14.57 -3.14
C SER A 4 -12.88 15.96 -3.42
N SER A 5 -12.65 16.78 -2.37
CA SER A 5 -11.95 18.05 -2.55
C SER A 5 -10.60 17.84 -3.26
N PRO A 6 -10.08 18.82 -4.03
CA PRO A 6 -8.83 18.64 -4.78
C PRO A 6 -7.67 18.13 -3.91
N GLN A 7 -7.60 18.58 -2.65
CA GLN A 7 -6.59 18.13 -1.69
C GLN A 7 -6.81 16.68 -1.23
N GLU A 8 -8.04 16.26 -0.95
CA GLU A 8 -8.36 14.87 -0.60
C GLU A 8 -8.11 13.93 -1.77
N GLN A 9 -8.37 14.39 -3.00
CA GLN A 9 -8.13 13.62 -4.21
C GLN A 9 -6.64 13.46 -4.47
N GLU A 10 -5.83 14.51 -4.33
CA GLU A 10 -4.38 14.44 -4.42
C GLU A 10 -3.78 13.50 -3.35
N GLN A 11 -4.26 13.60 -2.10
CA GLN A 11 -3.84 12.68 -1.04
C GLN A 11 -4.23 11.24 -1.33
N LEU A 12 -5.42 11.00 -1.87
CA LEU A 12 -5.88 9.66 -2.26
C LEU A 12 -5.04 9.08 -3.41
N GLU A 13 -4.74 9.90 -4.42
CA GLU A 13 -3.90 9.52 -5.56
C GLU A 13 -2.48 9.16 -5.08
N GLU A 14 -1.88 9.99 -4.24
CA GLU A 14 -0.55 9.74 -3.66
C GLU A 14 -0.56 8.48 -2.78
N LEU A 15 -1.59 8.29 -1.95
CA LEU A 15 -1.71 7.07 -1.15
C LEU A 15 -1.80 5.86 -2.07
N CYS A 16 -2.71 5.82 -3.04
CA CYS A 16 -2.87 4.71 -3.98
C CYS A 16 -1.61 4.40 -4.79
N ARG A 17 -0.75 5.39 -5.00
CA ARG A 17 0.45 5.27 -5.85
C ARG A 17 1.58 4.44 -5.24
N HIS A 18 1.67 4.31 -3.92
CA HIS A 18 2.87 3.79 -3.26
C HIS A 18 2.63 2.45 -2.56
N PHE A 19 3.47 1.47 -2.86
CA PHE A 19 3.53 0.18 -2.16
C PHE A 19 4.82 0.06 -1.37
N TYR A 20 4.73 -0.53 -0.18
CA TYR A 20 5.84 -0.62 0.75
C TYR A 20 6.15 -2.05 1.10
N TYR A 21 7.43 -2.38 1.03
CA TYR A 21 7.97 -3.67 1.41
C TYR A 21 9.03 -3.47 2.48
N ALA A 22 8.95 -4.24 3.56
CA ALA A 22 9.91 -4.21 4.65
C ALA A 22 10.92 -5.35 4.49
N ARG A 23 12.19 -5.07 4.80
CA ARG A 23 13.26 -6.05 4.78
C ARG A 23 12.99 -7.13 5.84
N ASN A 24 13.28 -8.38 5.51
CA ASN A 24 13.30 -9.46 6.47
C ASN A 24 14.46 -9.26 7.47
N PRO A 25 14.19 -9.02 8.77
CA PRO A 25 15.23 -8.77 9.77
C PRO A 25 16.13 -10.00 10.00
N GLU A 26 15.63 -11.20 9.77
CA GLU A 26 16.37 -12.46 9.97
C GLU A 26 17.36 -12.73 8.84
N THR A 27 17.22 -12.04 7.71
CA THR A 27 18.07 -12.26 6.54
C THR A 27 19.29 -11.33 6.55
N ARG A 28 20.44 -11.88 6.95
CA ARG A 28 21.74 -11.22 6.76
C ARG A 28 22.06 -11.11 5.27
N MET A 29 22.25 -9.88 4.80
CA MET A 29 22.51 -9.57 3.40
C MET A 29 23.99 -9.23 3.22
N SER A 30 24.73 -10.10 2.54
CA SER A 30 26.10 -9.81 2.14
C SER A 30 26.14 -8.86 0.94
N PRO A 31 27.26 -8.16 0.67
CA PRO A 31 27.38 -7.26 -0.47
C PRO A 31 27.01 -7.91 -1.82
N ARG A 32 27.39 -9.18 -2.00
CA ARG A 32 27.03 -9.96 -3.20
C ARG A 32 25.52 -10.22 -3.31
N LYS A 33 24.84 -10.50 -2.18
CA LYS A 33 23.39 -10.67 -2.16
C LYS A 33 22.68 -9.34 -2.44
N LYS A 34 23.18 -8.22 -1.90
CA LYS A 34 22.68 -6.87 -2.19
C LYS A 34 22.78 -6.53 -3.67
N ALA A 35 23.93 -6.77 -4.32
CA ALA A 35 24.08 -6.54 -5.75
C ALA A 35 23.16 -7.43 -6.61
N SER A 36 22.97 -8.71 -6.21
CA SER A 36 22.02 -9.61 -6.89
C SER A 36 20.57 -9.15 -6.73
N LEU A 37 20.22 -8.66 -5.54
CA LEU A 37 18.90 -8.11 -5.22
C LEU A 37 18.60 -6.85 -6.05
N GLU A 38 19.53 -5.89 -6.07
CA GLU A 38 19.40 -4.65 -6.86
C GLU A 38 19.20 -4.97 -8.34
N LYS A 39 19.98 -5.90 -8.90
CA LYS A 39 19.83 -6.35 -10.28
C LYS A 39 18.47 -7.01 -10.54
N SER A 40 17.97 -7.82 -9.60
CA SER A 40 16.64 -8.43 -9.70
C SER A 40 15.52 -7.39 -9.65
N ILE A 41 15.60 -6.41 -8.74
CA ILE A 41 14.64 -5.31 -8.65
C ILE A 41 14.63 -4.52 -9.96
N GLN A 42 15.80 -4.11 -10.46
CA GLN A 42 15.92 -3.37 -11.72
C GLN A 42 15.37 -4.17 -12.91
N LYS A 43 15.56 -5.49 -12.94
CA LYS A 43 15.08 -6.34 -14.04
C LYS A 43 13.55 -6.55 -14.00
N TYR A 44 12.99 -6.89 -12.85
CA TYR A 44 11.59 -7.32 -12.72
C TYR A 44 10.62 -6.18 -12.42
N LEU A 45 11.12 -5.05 -11.93
CA LEU A 45 10.33 -3.86 -11.59
C LEU A 45 10.75 -2.65 -12.42
N ALA A 46 11.39 -2.85 -13.58
CA ALA A 46 11.85 -1.78 -14.48
C ALA A 46 10.73 -0.78 -14.85
N LYS A 47 9.48 -1.24 -14.90
CA LYS A 47 8.29 -0.41 -15.18
C LYS A 47 7.85 0.46 -14.00
N TYR A 48 8.41 0.27 -12.81
CA TYR A 48 8.07 0.98 -11.59
C TYR A 48 9.27 1.77 -11.07
N GLU A 49 8.99 2.91 -10.44
CA GLU A 49 10.03 3.64 -9.71
C GLU A 49 10.21 2.96 -8.34
N VAL A 50 11.42 2.45 -8.08
CA VAL A 50 11.75 1.77 -6.83
C VAL A 50 12.79 2.58 -6.06
N LYS A 51 12.51 2.85 -4.79
CA LYS A 51 13.42 3.57 -3.87
C LYS A 51 13.60 2.79 -2.58
N PHE A 52 14.85 2.66 -2.15
CA PHE A 52 15.15 2.23 -0.79
C PHE A 52 14.97 3.41 0.17
N LEU A 53 14.40 3.14 1.33
CA LEU A 53 14.17 4.05 2.45
C LEU A 53 14.81 3.44 3.71
N ASP A 54 15.17 4.29 4.68
CA ASP A 54 15.66 3.93 6.01
C ASP A 54 16.77 2.86 5.98
N ASP A 55 18.03 3.23 5.70
CA ASP A 55 19.20 2.33 5.65
C ASP A 55 18.98 1.03 4.84
N ASP A 56 18.29 1.13 3.70
CA ASP A 56 17.90 0.00 2.84
C ASP A 56 16.97 -1.04 3.50
N GLN A 57 16.27 -0.67 4.58
CA GLN A 57 15.34 -1.56 5.27
C GLN A 57 13.95 -1.55 4.63
N THR A 58 13.54 -0.46 3.98
CA THR A 58 12.22 -0.38 3.36
C THR A 58 12.36 -0.10 1.87
N LEU A 59 11.56 -0.78 1.07
CA LEU A 59 11.41 -0.54 -0.36
C LEU A 59 10.08 0.17 -0.61
N ARG A 60 10.14 1.29 -1.32
CA ARG A 60 8.98 2.00 -1.84
C ARG A 60 8.90 1.82 -3.34
N ILE A 61 7.76 1.35 -3.81
CA ILE A 61 7.48 1.12 -5.23
C ILE A 61 6.34 2.06 -5.62
N SER A 62 6.63 2.96 -6.54
CA SER A 62 5.65 3.92 -7.05
C SER A 62 5.11 3.43 -8.41
N VAL A 63 3.79 3.34 -8.52
CA VAL A 63 3.14 3.11 -9.81
C VAL A 63 3.01 4.42 -10.59
N PRO A 64 2.99 4.39 -11.93
CA PRO A 64 2.76 5.59 -12.73
C PRO A 64 1.36 6.19 -12.48
N LEU A 65 1.27 7.53 -12.41
CA LEU A 65 0.02 8.25 -12.09
C LEU A 65 -1.08 8.08 -13.16
N ASP A 66 -0.68 7.86 -14.41
CA ASP A 66 -1.57 7.58 -15.54
C ASP A 66 -2.34 6.26 -15.42
N VAL A 67 -1.83 5.31 -14.62
CA VAL A 67 -2.51 4.05 -14.25
C VAL A 67 -3.54 4.27 -13.14
N ILE A 68 -3.31 5.24 -12.26
CA ILE A 68 -4.18 5.52 -11.10
C ILE A 68 -5.43 6.29 -11.51
N LYS A 69 -5.32 7.14 -12.54
CA LYS A 69 -6.42 7.98 -13.03
C LYS A 69 -7.50 7.19 -13.79
N LYS A 70 -7.27 5.92 -14.14
CA LYS A 70 -8.15 5.16 -15.03
C LYS A 70 -9.12 4.21 -14.33
N ASP A 71 -8.72 3.49 -13.28
CA ASP A 71 -9.62 2.58 -12.55
C ASP A 71 -8.98 2.05 -11.25
N VAL A 72 -9.78 1.84 -10.19
CA VAL A 72 -9.36 1.08 -8.99
C VAL A 72 -8.94 -0.34 -9.36
N THR A 73 -9.53 -0.90 -10.41
CA THR A 73 -9.14 -2.20 -10.99
C THR A 73 -7.70 -2.22 -11.49
N GLU A 74 -7.21 -1.14 -12.11
CA GLU A 74 -5.82 -1.06 -12.62
C GLU A 74 -4.81 -0.94 -11.47
N VAL A 75 -5.20 -0.31 -10.36
CA VAL A 75 -4.39 -0.25 -9.13
C VAL A 75 -4.27 -1.65 -8.52
N ILE A 76 -5.37 -2.39 -8.43
CA ILE A 76 -5.38 -3.78 -7.93
C ILE A 76 -4.54 -4.68 -8.84
N GLN A 77 -4.66 -4.55 -10.16
CA GLN A 77 -3.84 -5.30 -11.10
C GLN A 77 -2.35 -4.97 -10.92
N SER A 78 -2.01 -3.70 -10.70
CA SER A 78 -0.63 -3.29 -10.43
C SER A 78 -0.10 -3.90 -9.13
N MET A 79 -0.92 -4.02 -8.09
CA MET A 79 -0.55 -4.73 -6.86
C MET A 79 -0.22 -6.20 -7.13
N MET A 80 -1.09 -6.88 -7.89
CA MET A 80 -0.88 -8.29 -8.24
C MET A 80 0.37 -8.48 -9.10
N ASP A 81 0.63 -7.58 -10.04
CA ASP A 81 1.82 -7.59 -10.89
C ASP A 81 3.10 -7.40 -10.07
N ILE A 82 3.11 -6.44 -9.15
CA ILE A 82 4.25 -6.20 -8.25
C ILE A 82 4.48 -7.43 -7.37
N ALA A 83 3.45 -7.98 -6.74
CA ALA A 83 3.57 -9.17 -5.90
C ALA A 83 4.10 -10.38 -6.69
N LYS A 84 3.62 -10.58 -7.92
CA LYS A 84 4.10 -11.64 -8.83
C LYS A 84 5.55 -11.42 -9.25
N ALA A 85 5.94 -10.18 -9.55
CA ALA A 85 7.31 -9.82 -9.87
C ALA A 85 8.25 -10.13 -8.69
N PHE A 86 7.85 -9.79 -7.46
CA PHE A 86 8.59 -10.11 -6.23
C PHE A 86 8.78 -11.61 -6.07
N LYS A 87 7.71 -12.38 -6.24
CA LYS A 87 7.75 -13.84 -6.16
C LYS A 87 8.70 -14.43 -7.21
N ASN A 88 8.54 -14.03 -8.48
CA ASN A 88 9.33 -14.55 -9.59
C ASN A 88 10.82 -14.20 -9.50
N ALA A 89 11.12 -13.04 -8.91
CA ALA A 89 12.48 -12.57 -8.70
C ALA A 89 13.13 -13.12 -7.43
N GLY A 90 12.42 -13.95 -6.64
CA GLY A 90 12.90 -14.47 -5.35
C GLY A 90 13.09 -13.37 -4.30
N LEU A 91 12.45 -12.21 -4.47
CA LEU A 91 12.60 -11.07 -3.57
C LEU A 91 11.85 -11.27 -2.24
N LEU A 92 10.88 -12.18 -2.21
CA LEU A 92 10.13 -12.51 -0.98
C LEU A 92 11.01 -13.12 0.13
N THR A 93 12.19 -13.64 -0.21
CA THR A 93 13.18 -14.08 0.79
C THR A 93 13.82 -12.90 1.51
N TYR A 94 13.92 -11.74 0.85
CA TYR A 94 14.59 -10.56 1.37
C TYR A 94 13.64 -9.48 1.88
N PHE A 95 12.43 -9.40 1.31
CA PHE A 95 11.42 -8.41 1.61
C PHE A 95 10.04 -9.03 1.71
N HIS A 96 9.24 -8.56 2.67
CA HIS A 96 7.83 -8.89 2.80
C HIS A 96 7.00 -7.62 2.64
N ASP A 97 5.69 -7.79 2.39
CA ASP A 97 4.77 -6.66 2.37
C ASP A 97 4.79 -5.97 3.74
N ASP A 98 4.94 -4.64 3.79
CA ASP A 98 4.89 -3.91 5.07
C ASP A 98 3.43 -3.77 5.50
N THR A 99 2.88 -4.85 6.06
CA THR A 99 1.46 -4.97 6.41
C THR A 99 1.00 -3.82 7.30
N ILE A 100 1.84 -3.35 8.23
CA ILE A 100 1.52 -2.20 9.07
C ILE A 100 1.38 -0.95 8.21
N ARG A 101 2.43 -0.56 7.48
CA ARG A 101 2.37 0.67 6.68
C ARG A 101 1.26 0.63 5.62
N ASN A 102 1.01 -0.53 5.03
CA ASN A 102 -0.08 -0.72 4.07
C ASN A 102 -1.46 -0.65 4.72
N THR A 103 -1.63 -1.21 5.92
CA THR A 103 -2.90 -1.11 6.67
C THR A 103 -3.15 0.33 7.14
N GLU A 104 -2.12 1.07 7.58
CA GLU A 104 -2.24 2.51 7.89
C GLU A 104 -2.71 3.32 6.68
N LYS A 105 -2.17 3.01 5.50
CA LYS A 105 -2.59 3.61 4.23
C LYS A 105 -4.06 3.29 3.93
N LEU A 106 -4.48 2.04 4.07
CA LEU A 106 -5.89 1.65 3.86
C LEU A 106 -6.84 2.39 4.81
N ILE A 107 -6.48 2.51 6.09
CA ILE A 107 -7.23 3.30 7.08
C ILE A 107 -7.40 4.76 6.59
N LYS A 108 -6.30 5.42 6.18
CA LYS A 108 -6.35 6.81 5.69
C LYS A 108 -7.21 6.95 4.44
N ILE A 109 -7.10 6.02 3.50
CA ILE A 109 -7.94 5.99 2.29
C ILE A 109 -9.42 5.92 2.67
N SER A 110 -9.79 5.00 3.56
CA SER A 110 -11.17 4.85 4.03
C SER A 110 -11.67 6.11 4.75
N GLN A 111 -10.85 6.71 5.63
CA GLN A 111 -11.19 7.96 6.32
C GLN A 111 -11.45 9.13 5.34
N ILE A 112 -10.59 9.30 4.33
CA ILE A 112 -10.76 10.35 3.31
C ILE A 112 -12.06 10.12 2.52
N ARG A 113 -12.36 8.86 2.16
CA ARG A 113 -13.58 8.52 1.42
C ARG A 113 -14.85 8.78 2.24
N ILE A 114 -14.87 8.34 3.50
CA ILE A 114 -15.96 8.57 4.45
C ILE A 114 -16.17 10.08 4.64
N SER A 115 -15.12 10.82 5.00
CA SER A 115 -15.22 12.27 5.23
C SER A 115 -15.73 13.01 3.99
N GLY A 116 -15.28 12.62 2.80
CA GLY A 116 -15.81 13.17 1.56
C GLY A 116 -17.31 12.88 1.37
N LEU A 117 -17.78 11.67 1.71
CA LEU A 117 -19.19 11.30 1.63
C LEU A 117 -20.05 12.05 2.66
N GLU A 118 -19.57 12.19 3.89
CA GLU A 118 -20.23 12.95 4.95
C GLU A 118 -20.37 14.43 4.60
N LYS A 119 -19.29 15.07 4.12
CA LYS A 119 -19.30 16.49 3.70
C LYS A 119 -20.29 16.78 2.58
N ARG A 120 -20.53 15.79 1.72
CA ARG A 120 -21.51 15.90 0.62
C ARG A 120 -22.94 15.58 1.07
N ASN A 121 -23.15 15.30 2.35
CA ASN A 121 -24.43 14.96 2.95
C ASN A 121 -25.13 13.84 2.15
N ALA A 122 -24.55 12.64 2.16
CA ALA A 122 -24.96 11.47 1.38
C ALA A 122 -26.49 11.32 1.23
N ASP A 123 -27.05 11.89 0.16
CA ASP A 123 -28.51 12.02 -0.02
C ASP A 123 -29.10 10.90 -0.88
N THR A 124 -28.27 10.18 -1.63
CA THR A 124 -28.71 9.04 -2.44
C THR A 124 -28.52 7.70 -1.73
N THR A 125 -29.41 6.73 -1.97
CA THR A 125 -29.31 5.37 -1.42
C THR A 125 -27.93 4.74 -1.68
N LEU A 126 -27.36 4.95 -2.87
CA LEU A 126 -26.04 4.45 -3.24
C LEU A 126 -24.92 5.11 -2.42
N GLN A 127 -25.00 6.42 -2.12
CA GLN A 127 -24.01 7.09 -1.29
C GLN A 127 -24.07 6.64 0.16
N LYS A 128 -25.26 6.34 0.69
CA LYS A 128 -25.43 5.78 2.04
C LYS A 128 -24.84 4.38 2.15
N GLN A 129 -25.11 3.50 1.18
CA GLN A 129 -24.48 2.18 1.11
C GLN A 129 -22.95 2.27 1.01
N ASN A 130 -22.43 3.21 0.23
CA ASN A 130 -20.98 3.43 0.13
C ASN A 130 -20.37 3.97 1.43
N LEU A 131 -21.12 4.77 2.20
CA LEU A 131 -20.71 5.26 3.51
C LEU A 131 -20.63 4.12 4.52
N GLU A 132 -21.70 3.31 4.63
CA GLU A 132 -21.76 2.13 5.50
C GLU A 132 -20.63 1.15 5.20
N LEU A 133 -20.40 0.83 3.91
CA LEU A 133 -19.28 -0.02 3.49
C LEU A 133 -17.92 0.61 3.83
N GLY A 134 -17.79 1.92 3.67
CA GLY A 134 -16.58 2.65 4.04
C GLY A 134 -16.26 2.52 5.53
N GLU A 135 -17.27 2.69 6.39
CA GLU A 135 -17.18 2.55 7.85
C GLU A 135 -16.83 1.12 8.26
N GLU A 136 -17.47 0.12 7.65
CA GLU A 136 -17.15 -1.30 7.88
C GLU A 136 -15.70 -1.61 7.53
N LEU A 137 -15.24 -1.23 6.34
CA LEU A 137 -13.86 -1.42 5.91
C LEU A 137 -12.88 -0.68 6.82
N LEU A 138 -13.21 0.54 7.26
CA LEU A 138 -12.40 1.28 8.21
C LEU A 138 -12.26 0.52 9.54
N SER A 139 -13.34 -0.06 10.05
CA SER A 139 -13.32 -0.89 11.26
C SER A 139 -12.42 -2.11 11.09
N ILE A 140 -12.60 -2.87 10.00
CA ILE A 140 -11.78 -4.05 9.68
C ILE A 140 -10.29 -3.70 9.63
N HIS A 141 -9.93 -2.59 8.99
CA HIS A 141 -8.53 -2.16 8.89
C HIS A 141 -7.96 -1.71 10.23
N LYS A 142 -8.74 -1.02 11.07
CA LYS A 142 -8.31 -0.67 12.44
C LYS A 142 -8.09 -1.91 13.30
N ASP A 143 -8.98 -2.89 13.24
CA ASP A 143 -8.82 -4.15 13.97
C ASP A 143 -7.59 -4.92 13.51
N ALA A 144 -7.34 -4.96 12.19
CA ALA A 144 -6.13 -5.56 11.64
C ALA A 144 -4.87 -4.84 12.14
N MET A 145 -4.86 -3.50 12.16
CA MET A 145 -3.76 -2.70 12.70
C MET A 145 -3.45 -3.03 14.16
N GLU A 146 -4.49 -3.10 15.01
CA GLU A 146 -4.30 -3.42 16.41
C GLU A 146 -3.76 -4.83 16.63
N ARG A 147 -4.22 -5.81 15.84
CA ARG A 147 -3.68 -7.18 15.86
C ARG A 147 -2.19 -7.20 15.49
N GLU A 148 -1.81 -6.53 14.40
CA GLU A 148 -0.41 -6.45 13.95
C GLU A 148 0.50 -5.77 14.99
N LYS A 149 0.02 -4.70 15.64
CA LYS A 149 0.75 -4.03 16.71
C LYS A 149 0.97 -4.94 17.92
N ARG A 150 -0.07 -5.66 18.38
CA ARG A 150 0.04 -6.62 19.50
C ARG A 150 1.05 -7.72 19.22
N ILE A 151 0.99 -8.34 18.03
CA ILE A 151 1.95 -9.39 17.63
C ILE A 151 3.39 -8.86 17.66
N ARG A 152 3.63 -7.63 17.17
CA ARG A 152 4.98 -7.02 17.21
C ARG A 152 5.45 -6.67 18.63
N GLU A 153 4.55 -6.38 19.56
CA GLU A 153 4.89 -6.11 20.97
C GLU A 153 5.21 -7.41 21.71
N GLU A 154 4.43 -8.46 21.49
CA GLU A 154 4.69 -9.80 22.04
C GLU A 154 6.05 -10.34 21.61
N TRP A 155 6.48 -10.07 20.37
CA TRP A 155 7.80 -10.50 19.88
C TRP A 155 8.98 -9.69 20.41
N LYS A 156 8.72 -8.55 21.06
CA LYS A 156 9.75 -7.72 21.71
C LYS A 156 9.92 -8.04 23.20
N SER A 157 9.00 -8.83 23.77
CA SER A 157 8.92 -9.20 25.19
C SER A 157 9.69 -10.49 25.46
#